data_AF-A0A2T4DH66-F1
#
_entry.id   AF-A0A2T4DH66-F1
#
_cell.length_a   1.000
_cell.length_b   1.000
_cell.length_c   1.000
_cell.angle_alpha   90.00
_cell.angle_beta   90.00
_cell.angle_gamma   90.00
#
_symmetry.space_group_name_H-M   'P 1'
#
loop_
_entity.id
_entity.type
_entity.pdbx_description
1 polymer ?
#
loop_
_entity_poly.entity_id
_entity_poly.type
_entity_poly.pdbx_seq_one_letter_code
_entity_poly.pdbx_strand_id
1 'polypeptide(L)'
;MELKKNPHVDVYRLKSIFFNIGLVISISSVFAIFQFKVYDNTNVVDLGVMDDRLEEVMDIPLTTQPPPPPPKIQLPEIVEVANEELIIEDIDLELDLEMTENTTIEPSVYQEPLLDEPEEEKADEIFSVVEVQAEPVGGVGAFYEYVAS
;
A
#
# COMPACT_ATOMS: atom_id res chain seq x y z
N MET A 1 25.14 -23.42 -9.32
CA MET A 1 25.62 -23.36 -10.71
C MET A 1 26.62 -24.45 -10.91
N GLU A 2 26.31 -25.43 -11.76
CA GLU A 2 27.31 -26.40 -12.18
C GLU A 2 28.39 -25.68 -13.01
N LEU A 3 29.66 -25.99 -12.75
CA LEU A 3 30.80 -25.41 -13.45
C LEU A 3 30.82 -25.94 -14.89
N LYS A 4 30.37 -25.12 -15.85
CA LYS A 4 30.39 -25.47 -17.28
C LYS A 4 31.83 -25.72 -17.73
N LYS A 5 32.05 -26.86 -18.40
CA LYS A 5 33.36 -27.25 -18.96
C LYS A 5 34.00 -26.17 -19.86
N ASN A 6 33.20 -25.41 -20.61
CA ASN A 6 33.67 -24.36 -21.52
C ASN A 6 32.93 -23.02 -21.26
N PRO A 7 33.43 -22.17 -20.36
CA PRO A 7 32.80 -20.87 -20.04
C PRO A 7 32.89 -19.83 -21.18
N HIS A 8 33.77 -20.05 -22.17
CA HIS A 8 33.92 -19.16 -23.32
C HIS A 8 32.85 -19.35 -24.40
N VAL A 9 32.16 -20.50 -24.43
CA VAL A 9 31.15 -20.85 -25.43
C VAL A 9 29.73 -20.64 -24.88
N ASP A 10 29.60 -20.09 -23.66
CA ASP A 10 28.30 -19.89 -23.04
C ASP A 10 27.57 -18.69 -23.66
N VAL A 11 26.55 -19.00 -24.47
CA VAL A 11 25.62 -18.03 -25.07
C VAL A 11 24.88 -17.18 -24.03
N TYR A 12 24.72 -17.66 -22.79
CA TYR A 12 24.01 -16.93 -21.73
C TYR A 12 24.92 -16.06 -20.86
N ARG A 13 26.23 -16.02 -21.13
CA ARG A 13 27.19 -15.28 -20.30
C ARG A 13 26.85 -13.78 -20.15
N LEU A 14 26.22 -13.20 -21.16
CA LEU A 14 25.85 -11.78 -21.19
C LEU A 14 24.37 -11.51 -20.86
N LYS A 15 23.57 -12.56 -20.55
CA LYS A 15 22.13 -12.42 -20.30
C LYS A 15 21.83 -11.38 -19.21
N SER A 16 22.60 -11.41 -18.12
CA SER A 16 22.45 -10.46 -17.02
C SER A 16 22.76 -9.02 -17.45
N ILE A 17 23.78 -8.81 -18.29
CA ILE A 17 24.16 -7.48 -18.78
C ILE A 17 23.06 -6.91 -19.68
N PHE A 18 22.52 -7.71 -20.61
CA PHE A 18 21.43 -7.26 -21.47
C PHE A 18 20.15 -6.94 -20.67
N PHE A 19 19.84 -7.73 -19.64
CA PHE A 19 18.72 -7.45 -18.75
C PHE A 19 18.91 -6.13 -17.99
N ASN A 20 20.10 -5.92 -17.42
CA ASN A 20 20.41 -4.68 -16.69
C ASN A 20 20.38 -3.45 -17.61
N ILE A 21 20.86 -3.55 -18.85
CA ILE A 21 20.79 -2.45 -19.83
C ILE A 21 19.32 -2.10 -20.13
N GLY A 22 18.46 -3.10 -20.36
CA GLY A 22 17.02 -2.87 -20.55
C GLY A 22 16.37 -2.18 -19.35
N LEU A 23 16.75 -2.59 -18.14
CA LEU A 23 16.27 -1.98 -16.90
C LEU A 23 16.69 -0.51 -16.80
N VAL A 24 17.96 -0.19 -17.08
CA VAL A 24 18.46 1.20 -17.10
C VAL A 24 17.71 2.05 -18.13
N ILE A 25 17.50 1.54 -19.34
CA ILE A 25 16.77 2.25 -20.41
C ILE A 25 15.32 2.52 -19.98
N SER A 26 14.65 1.54 -19.38
CA SER A 26 13.26 1.69 -18.94
C SER A 26 13.11 2.77 -17.87
N ILE A 27 13.96 2.76 -16.85
CA ILE A 27 13.96 3.75 -15.78
C ILE A 27 14.31 5.14 -16.33
N SER A 28 15.30 5.22 -17.22
CA SER A 28 15.70 6.48 -17.85
C SER A 28 14.58 7.07 -18.71
N SER A 29 13.83 6.23 -19.43
CA SER A 29 12.68 6.67 -20.23
C SER A 29 11.55 7.21 -19.35
N VAL A 30 11.19 6.51 -18.28
CA VAL A 30 10.18 6.99 -17.31
C VAL A 30 10.61 8.32 -16.69
N PHE A 31 11.87 8.43 -16.29
CA PHE A 31 12.41 9.68 -15.76
C PHE A 31 12.37 10.83 -16.77
N ALA A 32 12.70 10.58 -18.04
CA ALA A 32 12.66 11.59 -19.10
C ALA A 32 11.22 12.06 -19.39
N ILE A 33 10.23 11.15 -19.37
CA ILE A 33 8.82 11.48 -19.56
C ILE A 33 8.33 12.40 -18.43
N PHE A 34 8.65 12.09 -17.17
CA PHE A 34 8.26 12.93 -16.04
C PHE A 34 8.97 14.29 -16.01
N GLN A 35 10.20 14.36 -16.53
CA GLN A 35 10.92 15.63 -16.69
C GLN A 35 10.30 16.51 -17.80
N PHE A 36 9.54 15.92 -18.71
CA PHE A 36 8.91 16.65 -19.79
C PHE A 36 7.73 17.46 -19.26
N LYS A 37 7.99 18.73 -18.92
CA LYS A 37 6.94 19.67 -18.52
C LYS A 37 6.09 20.03 -19.72
N VAL A 38 4.84 19.54 -19.74
CA VAL A 38 3.82 20.02 -20.67
C VAL A 38 3.20 21.26 -20.04
N TYR A 39 3.57 22.43 -20.56
CA TYR A 39 2.86 23.66 -20.23
C TYR A 39 1.57 23.68 -21.03
N ASP A 40 0.44 23.85 -20.35
CA ASP A 40 -0.81 24.13 -21.03
C ASP A 40 -0.65 25.47 -21.73
N ASN A 41 -0.66 25.47 -23.06
CA ASN A 41 -0.88 26.69 -23.82
C ASN A 41 -2.38 27.00 -23.77
N THR A 42 -2.95 27.10 -22.57
CA THR A 42 -4.04 28.03 -22.36
C THR A 42 -3.43 29.39 -22.65
N ASN A 43 -3.56 29.80 -23.92
CA ASN A 43 -3.59 31.19 -24.31
C ASN A 43 -4.18 31.93 -23.12
N VAL A 44 -3.36 32.79 -22.52
CA VAL A 44 -3.80 33.86 -21.65
C VAL A 44 -5.16 34.32 -22.15
N VAL A 45 -6.23 33.84 -21.52
CA VAL A 45 -7.50 34.53 -21.58
C VAL A 45 -7.09 35.85 -20.95
N ASP A 46 -6.96 36.87 -21.79
CA ASP A 46 -6.72 38.24 -21.37
C ASP A 46 -7.90 38.63 -20.49
N LEU A 47 -7.83 38.22 -19.22
CA LEU A 47 -8.67 38.68 -18.14
C LEU A 47 -8.20 40.11 -17.91
N GLY A 48 -8.66 40.99 -18.80
CA GLY A 48 -8.13 42.33 -18.97
C GLY A 48 -7.89 43.00 -17.63
N VAL A 49 -6.74 43.67 -17.52
CA VAL A 49 -6.19 44.37 -16.35
C VAL A 49 -7.26 44.62 -15.28
N MET A 50 -7.45 43.63 -14.40
CA MET A 50 -8.18 43.87 -13.17
C MET A 50 -7.26 44.77 -12.36
N ASP A 51 -7.70 46.01 -12.17
CA ASP A 51 -7.08 46.98 -11.28
C ASP A 51 -6.86 46.26 -9.95
N ASP A 52 -5.59 45.93 -9.67
CA ASP A 52 -5.10 45.32 -8.44
C ASP A 52 -5.25 46.36 -7.32
N ARG A 53 -6.50 46.65 -6.97
CA ARG A 53 -6.83 47.23 -5.68
C ARG A 53 -6.66 46.09 -4.70
N LEU A 54 -5.40 45.84 -4.35
CA LEU A 54 -5.04 45.06 -3.19
C LEU A 54 -5.83 45.63 -2.02
N GLU A 55 -6.93 44.97 -1.67
CA GLU A 55 -7.63 45.23 -0.43
C GLU A 55 -6.58 45.10 0.66
N GLU A 56 -6.32 46.23 1.31
CA GLU A 56 -5.37 46.38 2.40
C GLU A 56 -5.58 45.21 3.35
N VAL A 57 -4.60 44.29 3.40
CA VAL A 57 -4.66 43.10 4.24
C VAL A 57 -4.73 43.59 5.69
N MET A 58 -5.94 43.64 6.25
CA MET A 58 -6.11 43.93 7.66
C MET A 58 -5.40 42.84 8.45
N ASP A 59 -4.38 43.23 9.22
CA ASP A 59 -3.71 42.36 10.17
C ASP A 59 -4.72 41.84 11.19
N ILE A 60 -5.19 40.61 10.97
CA ILE A 60 -6.05 39.88 11.90
C ILE A 60 -5.21 39.58 13.15
N PRO A 61 -5.64 39.96 14.37
CA PRO A 61 -4.89 39.63 15.57
C PRO A 61 -4.78 38.12 15.73
N LEU A 62 -3.57 37.62 16.03
CA LEU A 62 -3.35 36.20 16.26
C LEU A 62 -4.25 35.72 17.41
N THR A 63 -5.11 34.73 17.13
CA THR A 63 -5.92 34.07 18.14
C THR A 63 -5.00 33.27 19.07
N THR A 64 -4.94 33.63 20.34
CA THR A 64 -4.24 32.85 21.37
C THR A 64 -5.17 31.76 21.90
N GLN A 65 -4.88 30.50 21.54
CA GLN A 65 -5.53 29.37 22.20
C GLN A 65 -4.81 29.08 23.52
N PRO A 66 -5.51 28.99 24.67
CA PRO A 66 -4.89 28.58 25.91
C PRO A 66 -4.36 27.15 25.78
N PRO A 67 -3.21 26.81 26.39
CA PRO A 67 -2.69 25.46 26.34
C PRO A 67 -3.71 24.49 26.93
N PRO A 68 -3.84 23.27 26.37
CA PRO A 68 -4.78 22.28 26.88
C PRO A 68 -4.49 22.01 28.37
N PRO A 69 -5.53 21.80 29.19
CA PRO A 69 -5.35 21.52 30.61
C PRO A 69 -4.44 20.30 30.77
N PRO A 70 -3.49 20.33 31.73
CA PRO A 70 -2.54 19.25 31.91
C PRO A 70 -3.30 17.94 32.19
N PRO A 71 -2.89 16.81 31.57
CA PRO A 71 -3.53 15.53 31.78
C PRO A 71 -3.43 15.14 33.26
N LYS A 72 -4.55 14.70 33.84
CA LYS A 72 -4.57 14.16 35.20
C LYS A 72 -3.80 12.85 35.20
N ILE A 73 -2.66 12.82 35.91
CA ILE A 73 -1.91 11.59 36.16
C ILE A 73 -2.77 10.74 37.10
N GLN A 74 -3.37 9.67 36.58
CA GLN A 74 -3.95 8.62 37.40
C GLN A 74 -2.80 7.70 37.81
N LEU A 75 -2.41 7.74 39.08
CA LEU A 75 -1.47 6.75 39.62
C LEU A 75 -2.20 5.40 39.64
N PRO A 76 -1.63 4.34 39.04
CA PRO A 76 -2.21 3.00 39.16
C PRO A 76 -2.12 2.54 40.62
N GLU A 77 -3.24 2.04 41.15
CA GLU A 77 -3.26 1.38 42.45
C GLU A 77 -2.50 0.06 42.34
N ILE A 78 -1.41 -0.06 43.10
CA ILE A 78 -0.57 -1.26 43.10
C ILE A 78 -1.32 -2.33 43.90
N VAL A 79 -1.89 -3.31 43.20
CA VAL A 79 -2.45 -4.50 43.83
C VAL A 79 -1.30 -5.45 44.13
N GLU A 80 -1.06 -5.74 45.41
CA GLU A 80 -0.09 -6.76 45.82
C GLU A 80 -0.58 -8.14 45.39
N VAL A 81 0.11 -8.74 44.42
CA VAL A 81 -0.12 -10.14 44.03
C VAL A 81 0.42 -11.03 45.16
N ALA A 82 -0.41 -11.93 45.65
CA ALA A 82 0.00 -12.91 46.66
C ALA A 82 1.14 -13.78 46.11
N ASN A 83 2.21 -13.95 46.90
CA ASN A 83 3.40 -14.72 46.51
C ASN A 83 2.99 -16.12 46.03
N GLU A 84 3.33 -16.43 44.79
CA GLU A 84 3.22 -17.78 44.23
C GLU A 84 4.28 -18.66 44.93
N GLU A 85 3.84 -19.73 45.62
CA GLU A 85 4.75 -20.76 46.13
C GLU A 85 5.46 -21.41 44.93
N LEU A 86 6.80 -21.30 44.91
CA LEU A 86 7.63 -22.00 43.92
C LEU A 86 7.55 -23.51 44.18
N ILE A 87 6.68 -24.18 43.43
CA ILE A 87 6.68 -25.64 43.34
C ILE A 87 7.85 -26.02 42.41
N ILE A 88 8.94 -26.49 43.00
CA ILE A 88 10.04 -27.11 42.26
C ILE A 88 9.62 -28.55 41.99
N GLU A 89 9.08 -28.81 40.81
CA GLU A 89 8.94 -30.18 40.30
C GLU A 89 10.31 -30.64 39.83
N ASP A 90 10.90 -31.60 40.56
CA ASP A 90 12.08 -32.35 40.09
C ASP A 90 11.64 -33.17 38.87
N ILE A 91 11.97 -32.68 37.67
CA ILE A 91 11.74 -33.41 36.42
C ILE A 91 12.87 -34.43 36.27
N ASP A 92 12.60 -35.67 36.65
CA ASP A 92 13.51 -36.80 36.43
C ASP A 92 13.44 -37.22 34.95
N LEU A 93 14.40 -36.78 34.15
CA LEU A 93 14.53 -37.13 32.74
C LEU A 93 15.29 -38.45 32.60
N GLU A 94 14.58 -39.58 32.56
CA GLU A 94 15.12 -40.86 32.11
C GLU A 94 15.38 -40.82 30.60
N LEU A 95 16.56 -40.37 30.20
CA LEU A 95 17.02 -40.44 28.82
C LEU A 95 17.59 -41.85 28.56
N ASP A 96 16.80 -42.69 27.88
CA ASP A 96 17.26 -43.98 27.36
C ASP A 96 18.25 -43.76 26.21
N LEU A 97 19.54 -44.01 26.48
CA LEU A 97 20.66 -43.76 25.56
C LEU A 97 21.07 -45.02 24.76
N GLU A 98 20.19 -46.00 24.60
CA GLU A 98 20.47 -47.23 23.86
C GLU A 98 20.25 -47.12 22.32
N MET A 99 20.77 -46.06 21.68
CA MET A 99 20.88 -46.03 20.21
C MET A 99 22.26 -46.55 19.75
N THR A 100 22.28 -47.76 19.18
CA THR A 100 23.46 -48.39 18.55
C THR A 100 23.46 -48.14 17.04
N GLU A 101 24.63 -48.19 16.39
CA GLU A 101 24.86 -47.93 14.94
C GLU A 101 23.98 -48.75 13.97
N ASN A 102 23.28 -49.79 14.45
CA ASN A 102 22.37 -50.62 13.65
C ASN A 102 20.88 -50.22 13.73
N THR A 103 20.53 -49.16 14.47
CA THR A 103 19.14 -48.68 14.55
C THR A 103 18.74 -48.04 13.21
N THR A 104 18.02 -48.79 12.37
CA THR A 104 17.46 -48.28 11.12
C THR A 104 16.23 -47.43 11.43
N ILE A 105 16.31 -46.15 11.11
CA ILE A 105 15.20 -45.20 11.16
C ILE A 105 14.34 -45.45 9.93
N GLU A 106 13.09 -45.88 10.13
CA GLU A 106 12.14 -46.01 9.02
C GLU A 106 11.83 -44.62 8.44
N PRO A 107 11.89 -44.44 7.11
CA PRO A 107 11.59 -43.14 6.51
C PRO A 107 10.12 -42.82 6.72
N SER A 108 9.84 -41.69 7.39
CA SER A 108 8.49 -41.18 7.49
C SER A 108 7.94 -40.91 6.09
N VAL A 109 6.74 -41.45 5.82
CA VAL A 109 6.04 -41.23 4.56
C VAL A 109 5.66 -39.76 4.49
N TYR A 110 6.26 -39.05 3.54
CA TYR A 110 5.94 -37.65 3.27
C TYR A 110 4.55 -37.60 2.61
N GLN A 111 3.54 -37.18 3.36
CA GLN A 111 2.22 -36.93 2.82
C GLN A 111 2.28 -35.61 2.04
N GLU A 112 2.13 -35.68 0.72
CA GLU A 112 1.98 -34.49 -0.12
C GLU A 112 0.78 -33.67 0.40
N PRO A 113 0.94 -32.37 0.72
CA PRO A 113 -0.20 -31.54 1.05
C PRO A 113 -1.10 -31.50 -0.18
N LEU A 114 -2.38 -31.85 0.00
CA LEU A 114 -3.39 -31.68 -1.04
C LEU A 114 -3.38 -30.22 -1.45
N LEU A 115 -3.00 -29.94 -2.69
CA LEU A 115 -3.15 -28.62 -3.28
C LEU A 115 -4.66 -28.33 -3.31
N ASP A 116 -5.11 -27.44 -2.44
CA ASP A 116 -6.44 -26.87 -2.53
C ASP A 116 -6.61 -26.27 -3.92
N GLU A 117 -7.67 -26.68 -4.61
CA GLU A 117 -8.06 -26.14 -5.91
C GLU A 117 -8.17 -24.62 -5.79
N PRO A 118 -7.54 -23.83 -6.68
CA PRO A 118 -7.55 -22.38 -6.53
C PRO A 118 -8.99 -21.88 -6.57
N GLU A 119 -9.42 -21.20 -5.49
CA GLU A 119 -10.71 -20.53 -5.45
C GLU A 119 -10.81 -19.60 -6.67
N GLU A 120 -11.87 -19.76 -7.48
CA GLU A 120 -12.13 -18.87 -8.61
C GLU A 120 -12.28 -17.44 -8.09
N GLU A 121 -11.27 -16.60 -8.31
CA GLU A 121 -11.32 -15.17 -8.03
C GLU A 121 -12.45 -14.54 -8.85
N LYS A 122 -13.58 -14.23 -8.19
CA LYS A 122 -14.65 -13.46 -8.81
C LYS A 122 -14.16 -12.03 -8.99
N ALA A 123 -13.99 -11.62 -10.25
CA ALA A 123 -13.62 -10.26 -10.59
C ALA A 123 -14.66 -9.26 -10.07
N ASP A 124 -14.19 -8.13 -9.51
CA ASP A 124 -15.06 -7.06 -9.04
C ASP A 124 -15.94 -6.50 -10.17
N GLU A 125 -17.24 -6.39 -9.91
CA GLU A 125 -18.19 -5.79 -10.85
C GLU A 125 -17.89 -4.29 -11.00
N ILE A 126 -17.60 -3.86 -12.24
CA ILE A 126 -17.30 -2.46 -12.56
C ILE A 126 -18.58 -1.64 -12.43
N PHE A 127 -18.75 -0.95 -11.31
CA PHE A 127 -19.85 -0.01 -11.12
C PHE A 127 -19.53 1.30 -11.85
N SER A 128 -20.22 1.56 -12.98
CA SER A 128 -20.13 2.84 -13.70
C SER A 128 -21.30 3.74 -13.33
N VAL A 129 -20.99 4.85 -12.66
CA VAL A 129 -21.97 5.92 -12.42
C VAL A 129 -21.96 6.83 -13.63
N VAL A 130 -23.00 6.76 -14.46
CA VAL A 130 -23.18 7.67 -15.60
C VAL A 130 -23.89 8.93 -15.12
N GLU A 131 -23.34 10.09 -15.48
CA GLU A 131 -23.99 11.39 -15.23
C GLU A 131 -25.26 11.51 -16.09
N VAL A 132 -26.39 11.79 -15.45
CA VAL A 132 -27.67 12.02 -16.12
C VAL A 132 -27.85 13.52 -16.29
N GLN A 133 -28.16 13.96 -17.51
CA GLN A 133 -28.49 15.37 -17.76
C GLN A 133 -29.75 15.75 -16.97
N ALA A 134 -29.69 16.88 -16.27
CA ALA A 134 -30.82 17.38 -15.50
C ALA A 134 -31.97 17.79 -16.43
N GLU A 135 -33.16 17.25 -16.18
CA GLU A 135 -34.39 17.67 -16.85
C GLU A 135 -35.17 18.64 -15.95
N PRO A 136 -35.86 19.64 -16.52
CA PRO A 136 -36.73 20.52 -15.76
C PRO A 136 -37.87 19.71 -15.11
N VAL A 137 -38.32 20.18 -13.94
CA VAL A 137 -39.43 19.54 -13.20
C VAL A 137 -40.68 19.54 -14.09
N GLY A 138 -41.17 18.34 -14.45
CA GLY A 138 -42.31 18.17 -15.37
C GLY A 138 -41.93 18.01 -16.85
N GLY A 139 -40.64 17.90 -17.16
CA GLY A 139 -40.14 17.71 -18.52
C GLY A 139 -40.13 18.99 -19.34
N VAL A 140 -39.51 18.92 -20.52
CA VAL A 140 -39.38 20.08 -21.42
C VAL A 140 -40.72 20.70 -21.83
N GLY A 141 -41.80 19.90 -21.90
CA GLY A 141 -43.15 20.40 -22.19
C GLY A 141 -43.68 21.39 -21.16
N ALA A 142 -43.58 21.04 -19.87
CA ALA A 142 -44.00 21.93 -18.77
C ALA A 142 -43.12 23.19 -18.68
N PHE A 143 -41.82 23.05 -18.99
CA PHE A 143 -40.91 24.20 -19.09
C PHE A 143 -41.36 25.21 -20.16
N TYR A 144 -41.73 24.74 -21.35
CA TYR A 144 -42.21 25.63 -22.41
C TYR A 144 -43.55 26.29 -22.07
N GLU A 145 -44.44 25.59 -21.36
CA GLU A 145 -45.70 26.17 -20.89
C GLU A 145 -45.46 27.30 -19.86
N TYR A 146 -44.53 27.11 -18.93
CA TYR A 146 -44.14 28.14 -17.96
C TYR A 146 -43.48 29.36 -18.61
N VAL A 147 -42.62 29.17 -19.62
CA VAL A 147 -41.98 30.28 -20.33
C VAL A 147 -42.97 31.04 -21.22
N ALA A 148 -44.03 30.37 -21.70
CA ALA A 148 -45.06 30.98 -22.52
C ALA A 148 -46.11 31.76 -21.71
N SER A 149 -46.13 31.64 -20.37
CA SER A 149 -46.98 32.43 -19.47
C SER A 149 -46.35 33.76 -19.08
#